data_AF-A0A1M7FKL8-F1
#
_entry.id   AF-A0A1M7FKL8-F1
#
_cell.length_a   1.000
_cell.length_b   1.000
_cell.length_c   1.000
_cell.angle_alpha   90.00
_cell.angle_beta   90.00
_cell.angle_gamma   90.00
#
_symmetry.space_group_name_H-M   'P 1'
#
loop_
_entity.id
_entity.type
_entity.pdbx_description
1 polymer ?
#
loop_
_entity_poly.entity_id
_entity_poly.type
_entity_poly.pdbx_seq_one_letter_code
_entity_poly.pdbx_strand_id
1 'polypeptide(L)'
;MPMPNEYQTASQQFDRFLEDAREALDLTTRNQTYTCVQGVLLVFRARLTAAEGLRFANELPAVLRAIFVKGWDISRPPEPFLTRAQMAEEVAHLRQHHNFSPVTVIEDVAKALRGYVDLKAFDAMLAALPLEAAAFWSEDAGPFEQATLDQ
;
A
#
# COMPACT_ATOMS: atom_id res chain seq x y z
N MET A 1 -28.16 -11.17 -12.13
CA MET A 1 -27.67 -10.12 -11.21
C MET A 1 -26.89 -9.10 -12.01
N PRO A 2 -27.08 -7.79 -11.80
CA PRO A 2 -26.22 -6.78 -12.44
C PRO A 2 -24.79 -6.89 -11.90
N MET A 3 -23.81 -6.44 -12.69
CA MET A 3 -22.41 -6.36 -12.28
C MET A 3 -22.29 -5.44 -11.04
N PRO A 4 -21.50 -5.79 -10.02
CA PRO A 4 -21.24 -4.87 -8.90
C PRO A 4 -20.66 -3.52 -9.36
N ASN A 5 -21.06 -2.43 -8.71
CA ASN A 5 -20.68 -1.07 -9.10
C ASN A 5 -19.15 -0.81 -9.03
N GLU A 6 -18.47 -1.51 -8.11
CA GLU A 6 -17.00 -1.47 -7.99
C GLU A 6 -16.28 -1.84 -9.30
N TYR A 7 -16.84 -2.76 -10.09
CA TYR A 7 -16.26 -3.17 -11.36
C TYR A 7 -16.73 -2.28 -12.52
N GLN A 8 -18.00 -1.85 -12.49
CA GLN A 8 -18.54 -0.96 -13.52
C GLN A 8 -17.79 0.38 -13.61
N THR A 9 -17.37 0.90 -12.45
CA THR A 9 -16.73 2.22 -12.32
C THR A 9 -15.24 2.16 -11.97
N ALA A 10 -14.62 0.97 -12.07
CA ALA A 10 -13.26 0.71 -11.59
C ALA A 10 -12.22 1.73 -12.09
N SER A 11 -12.24 2.06 -13.39
CA SER A 11 -11.32 3.05 -13.97
C SER A 11 -11.55 4.45 -13.41
N GLN A 12 -12.81 4.88 -13.27
CA GLN A 12 -13.16 6.20 -12.73
C GLN A 12 -12.79 6.32 -11.24
N GLN A 13 -13.01 5.25 -10.46
CA GLN A 13 -12.59 5.20 -9.06
C GLN A 13 -11.07 5.28 -8.93
N PHE A 14 -10.35 4.56 -9.80
CA PHE A 14 -8.89 4.58 -9.80
C PHE A 14 -8.30 5.93 -10.21
N ASP A 15 -8.88 6.61 -11.20
CA ASP A 15 -8.43 7.94 -11.61
C ASP A 15 -8.61 8.96 -10.49
N ARG A 16 -9.77 8.95 -9.80
CA ARG A 16 -10.00 9.80 -8.62
C ARG A 16 -9.02 9.52 -7.49
N PHE A 17 -8.80 8.23 -7.19
CA PHE A 17 -7.79 7.83 -6.19
C PHE A 17 -6.40 8.38 -6.54
N LEU A 18 -5.99 8.32 -7.81
CA LEU A 18 -4.71 8.88 -8.23
C LEU A 18 -4.67 10.40 -8.17
N GLU A 19 -5.79 11.11 -8.32
CA GLU A 19 -5.86 12.55 -8.11
C GLU A 19 -5.63 12.90 -6.64
N ASP A 20 -6.34 12.25 -5.72
CA ASP A 20 -6.20 12.50 -4.27
C ASP A 20 -4.81 12.08 -3.75
N ALA A 21 -4.30 10.93 -4.21
CA ALA A 21 -2.95 10.49 -3.87
C ALA A 21 -1.88 11.44 -4.41
N ARG A 22 -2.09 12.04 -5.59
CA ARG A 22 -1.16 13.02 -6.16
C ARG A 22 -1.10 14.28 -5.29
N GLU A 23 -2.25 14.75 -4.79
CA GLU A 23 -2.33 15.89 -3.89
C GLU A 23 -1.66 15.60 -2.55
N ALA A 24 -1.92 14.43 -1.96
CA ALA A 24 -1.29 14.00 -0.71
C ALA A 24 0.23 13.90 -0.82
N LEU A 25 0.74 13.41 -1.95
CA LEU A 25 2.18 13.25 -2.21
C LEU A 25 2.89 14.52 -2.70
N ASP A 26 2.16 15.62 -2.91
CA ASP A 26 2.67 16.86 -3.54
C ASP A 26 3.37 16.61 -4.89
N LEU A 27 2.78 15.75 -5.74
CA LEU A 27 3.34 15.38 -7.04
C LEU A 27 2.65 16.11 -8.20
N THR A 28 3.39 16.25 -9.31
CA THR A 28 2.90 16.97 -10.48
C THR A 28 2.17 16.08 -11.48
N THR A 29 2.61 14.83 -11.65
CA THR A 29 2.13 13.98 -12.76
C THR A 29 1.49 12.69 -12.29
N ARG A 30 0.45 12.26 -13.00
CA ARG A 30 -0.23 10.98 -12.77
C ARG A 30 0.71 9.77 -12.80
N ASN A 31 1.74 9.79 -13.65
CA ASN A 31 2.69 8.67 -13.78
C ASN A 31 3.64 8.55 -12.58
N GLN A 32 4.05 9.68 -11.99
CA GLN A 32 4.83 9.69 -10.75
C GLN A 32 3.98 9.15 -9.60
N THR A 33 2.74 9.63 -9.44
CA THR A 33 1.80 9.15 -8.42
C THR A 33 1.56 7.65 -8.54
N TYR A 34 1.26 7.18 -9.75
CA TYR A 34 1.10 5.75 -10.01
C TYR A 34 2.32 4.94 -9.56
N THR A 35 3.54 5.43 -9.87
CA THR A 35 4.78 4.75 -9.51
C THR A 35 4.96 4.68 -7.98
N CYS A 36 4.63 5.76 -7.26
CA CYS A 36 4.69 5.80 -5.80
C CYS A 36 3.69 4.82 -5.17
N VAL A 37 2.42 4.87 -5.59
CA VAL A 37 1.37 3.94 -5.10
C VAL A 37 1.76 2.49 -5.38
N GLN A 38 2.21 2.20 -6.60
CA GLN A 38 2.69 0.87 -6.95
C GLN A 38 3.84 0.44 -6.03
N GLY A 39 4.81 1.32 -5.78
CA GLY A 39 5.92 1.05 -4.88
C GLY A 39 5.46 0.70 -3.48
N VAL A 40 4.59 1.51 -2.87
CA VAL A 40 4.04 1.26 -1.52
C VAL A 40 3.34 -0.10 -1.44
N LEU A 41 2.49 -0.41 -2.43
CA LEU A 41 1.80 -1.71 -2.47
C LEU A 41 2.76 -2.89 -2.57
N LEU A 42 3.83 -2.78 -3.36
CA LEU A 42 4.81 -3.85 -3.56
C LEU A 42 5.74 -4.03 -2.36
N VAL A 43 6.16 -2.92 -1.73
CA VAL A 43 6.96 -2.91 -0.49
C VAL A 43 6.19 -3.55 0.66
N PHE A 44 4.90 -3.24 0.79
CA PHE A 44 4.02 -3.91 1.76
C PHE A 44 3.86 -5.40 1.44
N ARG A 45 3.59 -5.73 0.17
CA ARG A 45 3.38 -7.13 -0.27
C ARG A 45 4.58 -8.02 0.01
N ALA A 46 5.80 -7.52 -0.12
CA ALA A 46 7.03 -8.29 0.12
C ALA A 46 7.12 -8.84 1.55
N ARG A 47 6.36 -8.26 2.49
CA ARG A 47 6.40 -8.56 3.93
C ARG A 47 5.24 -9.42 4.41
N LEU A 48 4.40 -9.91 3.49
CA LEU A 48 3.22 -10.70 3.81
C LEU A 48 3.35 -12.12 3.27
N THR A 49 2.74 -13.06 3.99
CA THR A 49 2.36 -14.34 3.41
C THR A 49 1.26 -14.13 2.35
N ALA A 50 1.12 -15.09 1.43
CA ALA A 50 0.05 -15.07 0.43
C ALA A 50 -1.35 -14.96 1.07
N ALA A 51 -1.56 -15.63 2.22
CA ALA A 51 -2.83 -15.58 2.93
C ALA A 51 -3.13 -14.18 3.49
N GLU A 52 -2.15 -13.54 4.13
CA GLU A 52 -2.28 -12.17 4.65
C GLU A 52 -2.49 -11.15 3.54
N GLY A 53 -1.71 -11.21 2.45
CA GLY A 53 -1.88 -10.27 1.36
C GLY A 53 -3.17 -10.48 0.58
N LEU A 54 -3.71 -11.70 0.48
CA LEU A 54 -5.05 -11.91 -0.09
C LEU A 54 -6.16 -11.34 0.81
N ARG A 55 -6.02 -11.41 2.14
CA ARG A 55 -6.93 -10.71 3.07
C ARG A 55 -6.90 -9.21 2.83
N PHE A 56 -5.71 -8.62 2.74
CA PHE A 56 -5.55 -7.20 2.41
C PHE A 56 -6.16 -6.84 1.06
N ALA A 57 -5.86 -7.63 0.02
CA ALA A 57 -6.32 -7.40 -1.33
C ALA A 57 -7.85 -7.40 -1.46
N ASN A 58 -8.57 -8.20 -0.66
CA ASN A 58 -10.03 -8.24 -0.66
C ASN A 58 -10.67 -6.88 -0.31
N GLU A 59 -10.01 -6.09 0.53
CA GLU A 59 -10.53 -4.78 0.95
C GLU A 59 -10.09 -3.62 0.04
N LEU A 60 -9.27 -3.89 -0.98
CA LEU A 60 -8.82 -2.86 -1.93
C LEU A 60 -9.83 -2.59 -3.06
N PRO A 61 -9.87 -1.36 -3.60
CA PRO A 61 -10.51 -1.08 -4.88
C PRO A 61 -9.99 -1.97 -6.02
N ALA A 62 -10.85 -2.32 -6.97
CA ALA A 62 -10.58 -3.35 -7.97
C ALA A 62 -9.23 -3.18 -8.72
N VAL A 63 -8.88 -1.96 -9.12
CA VAL A 63 -7.62 -1.71 -9.84
C VAL A 63 -6.40 -1.80 -8.92
N LEU A 64 -6.49 -1.30 -7.68
CA LEU A 64 -5.42 -1.41 -6.69
C LEU A 64 -5.18 -2.87 -6.29
N ARG A 65 -6.26 -3.65 -6.12
CA ARG A 65 -6.21 -5.10 -5.93
C ARG A 65 -5.44 -5.79 -7.06
N ALA A 66 -5.73 -5.44 -8.30
CA ALA A 66 -5.05 -6.00 -9.47
C ALA A 66 -3.55 -5.64 -9.50
N ILE A 67 -3.20 -4.38 -9.18
CA ILE A 67 -1.80 -3.93 -9.09
C ILE A 67 -1.06 -4.71 -7.99
N PHE A 68 -1.67 -4.85 -6.81
CA PHE A 68 -1.08 -5.52 -5.66
C PHE A 68 -0.77 -7.00 -5.96
N VAL A 69 -1.71 -7.73 -6.55
CA VAL A 69 -1.53 -9.18 -6.80
C VAL A 69 -0.63 -9.47 -8.02
N LYS A 70 -0.55 -8.56 -8.99
CA LYS A 70 0.17 -8.79 -10.24
C LYS A 70 1.64 -9.15 -10.01
N GLY A 71 2.05 -10.31 -10.54
CA GLY A 71 3.45 -10.77 -10.53
C GLY A 71 3.99 -11.11 -9.14
N TRP A 72 3.13 -11.51 -8.21
CA TRP A 72 3.58 -11.97 -6.90
C TRP A 72 4.19 -13.39 -6.97
N ASP A 73 5.47 -13.50 -6.62
CA ASP A 73 6.16 -14.77 -6.40
C ASP A 73 5.95 -15.25 -4.95
N ILE A 74 4.96 -16.13 -4.75
CA ILE A 74 4.60 -16.67 -3.43
C ILE A 74 5.56 -17.77 -2.92
N SER A 75 6.56 -18.14 -3.72
CA SER A 75 7.60 -19.09 -3.28
C SER A 75 8.67 -18.42 -2.42
N ARG A 76 8.78 -17.09 -2.49
CA ARG A 76 9.69 -16.31 -1.65
C ARG A 76 9.11 -16.14 -0.25
N PRO A 77 9.92 -16.33 0.81
CA PRO A 77 9.50 -16.03 2.16
C PRO A 77 9.26 -14.52 2.32
N PRO A 78 8.34 -14.10 3.22
CA PRO A 78 8.16 -12.70 3.55
C PRO A 78 9.45 -12.05 4.06
N GLU A 79 9.72 -10.84 3.58
CA GLU A 79 10.78 -9.98 4.12
C GLU A 79 10.36 -9.41 5.49
N PRO A 80 11.32 -9.06 6.38
CA PRO A 80 10.99 -8.44 7.66
C PRO A 80 10.42 -7.02 7.47
N PHE A 81 9.54 -6.62 8.39
CA PHE A 81 9.19 -5.22 8.53
C PHE A 81 10.40 -4.42 9.02
N LEU A 82 10.66 -3.29 8.36
CA LEU A 82 11.75 -2.37 8.70
C LEU A 82 11.17 -1.08 9.29
N THR A 83 12.03 -0.11 9.58
CA THR A 83 11.55 1.24 9.92
C THR A 83 10.80 1.85 8.73
N ARG A 84 9.84 2.73 9.02
CA ARG A 84 9.05 3.40 7.97
C ARG A 84 9.93 4.17 6.98
N ALA A 85 11.02 4.78 7.45
CA ALA A 85 11.99 5.47 6.60
C ALA A 85 12.71 4.50 5.63
N GLN A 86 13.21 3.36 6.12
CA GLN A 86 13.85 2.34 5.27
C GLN A 86 12.88 1.78 4.23
N MET A 87 11.63 1.54 4.62
CA MET A 87 10.61 1.09 3.67
C MET A 87 10.26 2.18 2.64
N ALA A 88 10.25 3.46 3.02
CA ALA A 88 10.07 4.56 2.08
C ALA A 88 11.25 4.68 1.08
N GLU A 89 12.48 4.40 1.52
CA GLU A 89 13.63 4.28 0.62
C GLU A 89 13.46 3.14 -0.38
N GLU A 90 12.99 1.96 0.06
CA GLU A 90 12.67 0.84 -0.85
C GLU A 90 11.62 1.24 -1.89
N VAL A 91 10.59 1.99 -1.49
CA VAL A 91 9.60 2.54 -2.43
C VAL A 91 10.31 3.37 -3.49
N ALA A 92 11.16 4.32 -3.09
CA ALA A 92 11.91 5.18 -4.01
C ALA A 92 12.82 4.37 -4.97
N HIS A 93 13.42 3.27 -4.51
CA HIS A 93 14.30 2.45 -5.34
C HIS A 93 13.60 1.67 -6.46
N LEU A 94 12.29 1.39 -6.35
CA LEU A 94 11.54 0.59 -7.34
C LEU A 94 11.64 1.14 -8.78
N ARG A 95 11.83 2.45 -8.94
CA ARG A 95 12.24 3.10 -10.19
C ARG A 95 13.16 4.28 -9.89
N GLN A 96 14.34 4.02 -9.35
CA GLN A 96 15.28 5.05 -8.87
C GLN A 96 15.45 6.31 -9.76
N HIS A 97 15.36 6.20 -11.10
CA HIS A 97 15.50 7.34 -12.01
C HIS A 97 14.20 8.11 -12.31
N HIS A 98 13.05 7.58 -11.90
CA HIS A 98 11.71 8.10 -12.22
C HIS A 98 10.76 8.12 -11.01
N ASN A 99 11.24 7.70 -9.85
CA ASN A 99 10.46 7.69 -8.62
C ASN A 99 10.91 8.84 -7.72
N PHE A 100 10.02 9.81 -7.53
CA PHE A 100 10.23 11.00 -6.71
C PHE A 100 9.44 10.87 -5.40
N SER A 101 9.39 9.66 -4.83
CA SER A 101 8.66 9.39 -3.60
C SER A 101 9.23 10.23 -2.45
N PRO A 102 8.40 11.00 -1.73
CA PRO A 102 8.83 11.62 -0.49
C PRO A 102 9.05 10.57 0.60
N VAL A 103 9.75 10.92 1.67
CA VAL A 103 9.90 10.02 2.84
C VAL A 103 8.55 9.69 3.50
N THR A 104 7.55 10.55 3.32
CA THR A 104 6.16 10.38 3.78
C THR A 104 5.30 9.51 2.86
N VAL A 105 5.85 8.97 1.76
CA VAL A 105 5.08 8.29 0.71
C VAL A 105 4.12 7.20 1.22
N ILE A 106 4.54 6.44 2.23
CA ILE A 106 3.70 5.39 2.83
C ILE A 106 2.49 6.00 3.53
N GLU A 107 2.69 7.09 4.27
CA GLU A 107 1.67 7.78 5.05
C GLU A 107 0.67 8.47 4.14
N ASP A 108 1.16 9.13 3.09
CA ASP A 108 0.35 9.87 2.14
C ASP A 108 -0.52 8.91 1.31
N VAL A 109 0.04 7.77 0.87
CA VAL A 109 -0.74 6.72 0.19
C VAL A 109 -1.73 6.06 1.14
N ALA A 110 -1.38 5.83 2.41
CA ALA A 110 -2.30 5.27 3.41
C ALA A 110 -3.49 6.20 3.67
N LYS A 111 -3.24 7.50 3.84
CA LYS A 111 -4.28 8.54 3.99
C LYS A 111 -5.19 8.59 2.76
N ALA A 112 -4.61 8.61 1.55
CA ALA A 112 -5.38 8.60 0.32
C ALA A 112 -6.24 7.32 0.20
N LEU A 113 -5.69 6.14 0.49
CA LEU A 113 -6.41 4.87 0.37
C LEU A 113 -7.63 4.80 1.29
N ARG A 114 -7.56 5.37 2.49
CA ARG A 114 -8.69 5.42 3.44
C ARG A 114 -9.94 6.11 2.87
N GLY A 115 -9.80 7.02 1.91
CA GLY A 115 -10.93 7.64 1.21
C GLY A 115 -11.66 6.72 0.21
N TYR A 116 -11.08 5.57 -0.12
CA TYR A 116 -11.53 4.70 -1.22
C TYR A 116 -11.88 3.27 -0.80
N VAL A 117 -11.80 2.95 0.50
CA VAL A 117 -12.12 1.64 1.08
C VAL A 117 -13.32 1.76 2.02
N ASP A 118 -13.97 0.62 2.33
CA ASP A 118 -14.85 0.56 3.49
C ASP A 118 -13.98 0.61 4.75
N LEU A 119 -13.95 1.76 5.43
CA LEU A 119 -13.10 1.97 6.60
C LEU A 119 -13.29 0.92 7.69
N LYS A 120 -14.53 0.49 7.94
CA LYS A 120 -14.82 -0.49 8.99
C LYS A 120 -14.26 -1.87 8.62
N ALA A 121 -14.47 -2.29 7.38
CA ALA A 121 -13.94 -3.56 6.89
C ALA A 121 -12.41 -3.53 6.80
N PHE A 122 -11.84 -2.42 6.32
CA PHE A 122 -10.40 -2.21 6.22
C PHE A 122 -9.72 -2.23 7.58
N ASP A 123 -10.23 -1.50 8.57
CA ASP A 123 -9.67 -1.48 9.93
C ASP A 123 -9.82 -2.85 10.62
N ALA A 124 -10.94 -3.55 10.43
CA ALA A 124 -11.12 -4.90 10.95
C ALA A 124 -10.15 -5.91 10.31
N MET A 125 -9.87 -5.77 9.01
CA MET A 125 -8.87 -6.56 8.31
C MET A 125 -7.46 -6.27 8.83
N LEU A 126 -7.08 -4.99 8.98
CA LEU A 126 -5.78 -4.61 9.54
C LEU A 126 -5.59 -5.16 10.96
N ALA A 127 -6.63 -5.11 11.80
CA ALA A 127 -6.60 -5.67 13.15
C ALA A 127 -6.42 -7.20 13.20
N ALA A 128 -6.66 -7.90 12.07
CA ALA A 128 -6.45 -9.34 11.93
C ALA A 128 -5.09 -9.71 11.31
N LEU A 129 -4.29 -8.72 10.90
CA LEU A 129 -2.92 -8.91 10.41
C LEU A 129 -1.90 -8.79 11.56
N PRO A 130 -0.63 -9.20 11.35
CA PRO A 130 0.45 -8.89 12.29
C PRO A 130 0.51 -7.39 12.62
N LEU A 131 0.97 -7.07 13.84
CA LEU A 131 1.00 -5.69 14.35
C LEU A 131 1.77 -4.76 13.41
N GLU A 132 2.88 -5.24 12.87
CA GLU A 132 3.75 -4.51 11.95
C GLU A 132 3.04 -4.20 10.63
N ALA A 133 2.21 -5.13 10.15
CA ALA A 133 1.41 -4.93 8.95
C ALA A 133 0.31 -3.88 9.17
N ALA A 134 -0.35 -3.90 10.33
CA ALA A 134 -1.34 -2.88 10.69
C ALA A 134 -0.71 -1.49 10.80
N ALA A 135 0.44 -1.38 11.46
CA ALA A 135 1.15 -0.11 11.65
C ALA A 135 1.85 0.40 10.37
N PHE A 136 2.02 -0.42 9.33
CA PHE A 136 2.36 0.08 8.00
C PHE A 136 1.27 1.02 7.45
N TRP A 137 0.00 0.76 7.75
CA TRP A 137 -1.17 1.50 7.26
C TRP A 137 -1.80 2.44 8.31
N SER A 138 -1.14 2.63 9.46
CA SER A 138 -1.57 3.60 10.47
C SER A 138 -1.24 5.04 10.03
N GLU A 139 -2.14 5.96 10.36
CA GLU A 139 -1.92 7.40 10.15
C GLU A 139 -0.86 7.96 11.12
N ASP A 140 -0.65 7.31 12.27
CA ASP A 140 0.35 7.68 13.25
C ASP A 140 1.72 7.04 12.96
N ALA A 141 2.73 7.90 12.80
CA ALA A 141 4.14 7.59 12.60
C ALA A 141 4.85 7.17 13.90
N GLY A 142 4.29 6.21 14.64
CA GLY A 142 4.99 5.63 15.79
C GLY A 142 6.25 4.90 15.31
N PRO A 143 7.44 5.14 15.91
CA PRO A 143 8.65 4.46 15.47
C PRO A 143 8.54 2.95 15.72
N PHE A 144 8.81 2.17 14.68
CA PHE A 144 9.23 0.78 14.83
C PHE A 144 10.67 0.80 15.33
N GLU A 145 10.86 0.76 16.66
CA GLU A 145 12.15 0.37 17.21
C GLU A 145 12.36 -1.10 16.85
N GLN A 146 13.42 -1.38 16.08
CA GLN A 146 13.81 -2.75 15.75
C GLN A 146 13.98 -3.51 17.05
N ALA A 147 13.17 -4.55 17.26
CA ALA A 147 13.45 -5.51 18.31
C ALA A 147 14.78 -6.18 17.97
N THR A 148 15.85 -5.74 18.63
CA THR A 148 17.12 -6.43 18.68
C THR A 148 16.85 -7.85 19.17
N LEU A 149 16.86 -8.82 18.26
CA LEU A 149 16.98 -10.23 18.59
C LEU A 149 18.44 -10.48 19.00
N ASP A 150 18.77 -10.09 20.23
CA ASP A 150 19.87 -10.66 21.00
C ASP A 150 19.27 -11.73 21.92
N GLN A 151 19.32 -12.99 21.45
CA GLN A 151 19.66 -14.19 22.22
C GLN A 151 19.59 -15.46 21.36
#